data_AF-A0A6A4QXP2-F1
#
_entry.id   AF-A0A6A4QXP2-F1
#
_cell.length_a   1.000
_cell.length_b   1.000
_cell.length_c   1.000
_cell.angle_alpha   90.00
_cell.angle_beta   90.00
_cell.angle_gamma   90.00
#
_symmetry.space_group_name_H-M   'P 1'
#
loop_
_entity.id
_entity.type
_entity.pdbx_description
1 polymer ?
#
loop_
_entity_poly.entity_id
_entity_poly.type
_entity_poly.pdbx_seq_one_letter_code
_entity_poly.pdbx_strand_id
1 'polypeptide(L)'
;MFILKRNNLKRNNQRSQHAVVSSTSNSNCRNLWRLPHVFANMLELPFHSHADVSIEETPKFLRFVASCNSNINKFNANAGGVRAQVIEILPGITKIVIEGMNGSNVTEEYHHQQQQQYLRHVVDIWRFRLPAWTRPELVTAVCSGGKLVVTVPKSKGD
;
A
#
# COMPACT_ATOMS: atom_id res chain seq x y z
N MET A 1 39.66 -59.20 -30.44
CA MET A 1 38.22 -58.87 -30.48
C MET A 1 37.65 -59.23 -29.12
N PHE A 2 37.38 -58.24 -28.25
CA PHE A 2 36.88 -58.46 -26.90
C PHE A 2 35.63 -57.61 -26.68
N ILE A 3 34.55 -58.27 -26.24
CA ILE A 3 33.26 -57.69 -25.88
C ILE A 3 33.31 -57.27 -24.42
N LEU A 4 32.88 -56.04 -24.10
CA LEU A 4 32.53 -55.62 -22.74
C LEU A 4 31.09 -55.10 -22.70
N LYS A 5 30.28 -55.72 -21.84
CA LYS A 5 28.90 -55.32 -21.46
C LYS A 5 28.94 -54.36 -20.26
N ARG A 6 27.90 -53.52 -20.14
CA ARG A 6 27.25 -52.88 -18.94
C ARG A 6 26.96 -51.40 -19.20
N ASN A 7 25.89 -50.74 -18.74
CA ASN A 7 24.61 -51.07 -18.09
C ASN A 7 23.68 -49.85 -18.24
N ASN A 8 22.37 -50.08 -18.32
CA ASN A 8 21.32 -49.05 -18.41
C ASN A 8 20.95 -48.49 -17.02
N LEU A 9 20.95 -47.16 -16.87
CA LEU A 9 20.29 -46.48 -15.76
C LEU A 9 19.54 -45.24 -16.29
N LYS A 10 18.23 -45.36 -16.55
CA LYS A 10 17.34 -44.20 -16.76
C LYS A 10 16.26 -44.23 -15.69
N ARG A 11 16.34 -43.24 -14.78
CA ARG A 11 15.51 -43.06 -13.60
C ARG A 11 14.04 -42.87 -13.98
N ASN A 12 13.18 -43.70 -13.38
CA ASN A 12 11.73 -43.49 -13.31
C ASN A 12 11.44 -42.47 -12.19
N ASN A 13 10.74 -41.38 -12.50
CA ASN A 13 10.29 -40.41 -11.50
C ASN A 13 8.75 -40.47 -11.42
N GLN A 14 8.26 -41.37 -10.57
CA GLN A 14 6.84 -41.45 -10.22
C GLN A 14 6.52 -40.37 -9.19
N ARG A 15 5.80 -39.32 -9.62
CA ARG A 15 5.26 -38.28 -8.74
C ARG A 15 4.01 -38.83 -8.06
N SER A 16 4.08 -38.92 -6.73
CA SER A 16 3.01 -39.33 -5.82
C SER A 16 1.75 -38.45 -5.97
N GLN A 17 0.61 -39.10 -5.80
CA GLN A 17 -0.76 -38.58 -5.88
C GLN A 17 -1.17 -37.87 -4.59
N HIS A 18 -1.96 -36.79 -4.69
CA HIS A 18 -2.93 -36.41 -3.65
C HIS A 18 -4.22 -35.95 -4.33
N ALA A 19 -5.32 -36.30 -3.67
CA ALA A 19 -6.64 -36.52 -4.24
C ALA A 19 -7.44 -35.24 -4.52
N VAL A 20 -8.17 -35.32 -5.63
CA VAL A 20 -9.60 -34.97 -5.83
C VAL A 20 -10.21 -34.00 -4.80
N VAL A 21 -10.57 -32.80 -5.28
CA VAL A 21 -11.83 -32.17 -4.87
C VAL A 21 -12.61 -31.86 -6.13
N SER A 22 -13.70 -32.60 -6.31
CA SER A 22 -14.68 -32.40 -7.37
C SER A 22 -15.36 -31.05 -7.20
N SER A 23 -15.13 -30.12 -8.13
CA SER A 23 -15.92 -28.90 -8.24
C SER A 23 -17.20 -29.19 -9.03
N THR A 24 -18.31 -29.36 -8.32
CA THR A 24 -19.64 -29.31 -8.94
C THR A 24 -19.85 -27.94 -9.57
N SER A 25 -19.95 -27.94 -10.90
CA SER A 25 -20.18 -26.79 -11.75
C SER A 25 -21.55 -26.16 -11.52
N ASN A 26 -21.62 -24.89 -11.13
CA ASN A 26 -22.62 -23.99 -11.71
C ASN A 26 -22.27 -22.49 -11.59
N SER A 27 -22.66 -21.77 -12.63
CA SER A 27 -22.61 -20.32 -12.86
C SER A 27 -21.29 -19.72 -13.36
N ASN A 28 -21.43 -18.92 -14.42
CA ASN A 28 -20.39 -18.38 -15.29
C ASN A 28 -19.54 -17.30 -14.60
N CYS A 29 -18.76 -17.67 -13.60
CA CYS A 29 -17.75 -16.80 -13.03
C CYS A 29 -16.62 -16.67 -14.06
N ARG A 30 -16.57 -15.54 -14.78
CA ARG A 30 -15.30 -15.06 -15.34
C ARG A 30 -14.38 -14.85 -14.15
N ASN A 31 -13.67 -15.92 -13.78
CA ASN A 31 -12.74 -15.94 -12.67
C ASN A 31 -11.58 -15.03 -13.06
N LEU A 32 -11.71 -13.75 -12.75
CA LEU A 32 -10.57 -12.89 -12.60
C LEU A 32 -9.70 -13.57 -11.55
N TRP A 33 -8.60 -14.17 -12.01
CA TRP A 33 -7.56 -14.66 -11.13
C TRP A 33 -7.24 -13.53 -10.18
N ARG A 34 -7.61 -13.70 -8.91
CA ARG A 34 -7.30 -12.69 -7.90
C ARG A 34 -5.79 -12.52 -7.99
N LEU A 35 -5.36 -11.36 -8.48
CA LEU A 35 -3.95 -11.02 -8.50
C LEU A 35 -3.46 -11.30 -7.08
N PRO A 36 -2.39 -12.12 -6.90
CA PRO A 36 -1.82 -12.34 -5.58
C PRO A 36 -1.60 -10.94 -5.04
N HIS A 37 -2.34 -10.60 -3.99
CA HIS A 37 -2.59 -9.23 -3.65
C HIS A 37 -1.28 -8.63 -3.13
N VAL A 38 -0.52 -8.05 -4.05
CA VAL A 38 0.91 -7.75 -3.79
C VAL A 38 1.02 -6.60 -2.79
N PHE A 39 -0.05 -5.82 -2.58
CA PHE A 39 -0.03 -4.63 -1.73
C PHE A 39 -1.35 -4.45 -0.99
N ALA A 40 -1.35 -4.80 0.30
CA ALA A 40 -2.51 -4.61 1.16
C ALA A 40 -2.70 -3.21 1.69
N ASN A 41 -1.62 -2.46 1.81
CA ASN A 41 -1.63 -1.21 2.53
C ASN A 41 -0.98 -0.15 1.65
N MET A 42 -1.59 1.02 1.56
CA MET A 42 -1.07 2.16 0.80
C MET A 42 -1.19 3.45 1.60
N LEU A 43 -0.15 4.26 1.61
CA LEU A 43 -0.18 5.63 2.11
C LEU A 43 -0.45 6.60 0.95
N GLU A 44 -1.42 7.48 1.10
CA GLU A 44 -1.76 8.55 0.15
C GLU A 44 -1.61 9.91 0.85
N LEU A 45 -0.64 10.72 0.39
CA LEU A 45 -0.39 12.05 0.96
C LEU A 45 -0.99 13.14 0.07
N PRO A 46 -1.52 14.23 0.63
CA PRO A 46 -2.12 15.33 -0.12
C PRO A 46 -1.05 16.26 -0.73
N PHE A 47 -0.17 15.68 -1.53
CA PHE A 47 0.86 16.37 -2.30
C PHE A 47 0.84 15.89 -3.74
N HIS A 48 1.41 16.69 -4.64
CA HIS A 48 1.68 16.26 -6.00
C HIS A 48 2.59 15.02 -5.99
N SER A 49 2.47 14.18 -7.02
CA SER A 49 3.28 12.95 -7.11
C SER A 49 4.79 13.21 -7.18
N HIS A 50 5.20 14.39 -7.66
CA HIS A 50 6.59 14.85 -7.74
C HIS A 50 7.07 15.60 -6.49
N ALA A 51 6.25 15.68 -5.43
CA ALA A 51 6.66 16.34 -4.20
C ALA A 51 7.84 15.61 -3.53
N ASP A 52 8.76 16.39 -2.98
CA ASP A 52 9.90 15.87 -2.22
C ASP A 52 9.43 15.39 -0.84
N VAL A 53 9.26 14.07 -0.73
CA VAL A 53 8.89 13.38 0.50
C VAL A 53 10.05 12.48 0.89
N SER A 54 10.73 12.80 1.98
CA SER A 54 11.79 11.96 2.51
C SER A 54 11.22 10.77 3.25
N ILE A 55 11.85 9.61 3.07
CA ILE A 55 11.46 8.35 3.70
C ILE A 55 12.60 7.89 4.58
N GLU A 56 12.35 7.80 5.87
CA GLU A 56 13.26 7.24 6.85
C GLU A 56 12.75 5.88 7.30
N GLU A 57 13.60 4.87 7.17
CA GLU A 57 13.31 3.52 7.60
C GLU A 57 14.16 3.17 8.83
N THR A 58 13.48 2.71 9.89
CA THR A 58 14.12 2.16 11.08
C THR A 58 13.63 0.73 11.32
N PRO A 59 14.23 -0.04 12.24
CA PRO A 59 13.67 -1.33 12.64
C PRO A 59 12.25 -1.25 13.22
N LYS A 60 11.80 -0.05 13.66
CA LYS A 60 10.52 0.13 14.37
C LYS A 60 9.42 0.77 13.51
N PHE A 61 9.78 1.57 12.52
CA PHE A 61 8.80 2.33 11.71
C PHE A 61 9.35 2.72 10.34
N LEU A 62 8.43 3.10 9.45
CA LEU A 62 8.67 3.95 8.29
C LEU A 62 8.16 5.35 8.61
N ARG A 63 8.97 6.38 8.36
CA ARG A 63 8.60 7.77 8.58
C ARG A 63 8.71 8.56 7.28
N PHE A 64 7.63 9.24 6.93
CA PHE A 64 7.52 10.06 5.73
C PHE A 64 7.49 11.53 6.16
N VAL A 65 8.36 12.35 5.60
CA VAL A 65 8.45 13.77 5.95
C VAL A 65 8.38 14.62 4.69
N ALA A 66 7.48 15.58 4.67
CA ALA A 66 7.27 16.48 3.55
C ALA A 66 7.02 17.90 4.04
N SER A 67 7.39 18.91 3.24
CA SER A 67 7.05 20.30 3.54
C SER A 67 5.54 20.53 3.41
N CYS A 68 4.88 20.94 4.50
CA CYS A 68 3.49 21.43 4.49
C CYS A 68 3.39 22.95 4.22
N ASN A 69 4.50 23.67 4.00
CA ASN A 69 4.52 25.15 3.87
C ASN A 69 3.60 25.71 2.78
N SER A 70 3.64 25.14 1.58
CA SER A 70 2.80 25.60 0.46
C SER A 70 1.30 25.29 0.66
N ASN A 71 0.98 24.47 1.66
CA ASN A 71 -0.37 24.01 1.99
C ASN A 71 -0.73 24.34 3.45
N ILE A 72 -0.06 25.34 4.07
CA ILE A 72 -0.24 25.69 5.49
C ILE A 72 -1.70 25.86 5.83
N ASN A 73 -2.46 26.62 5.03
CA ASN A 73 -3.88 26.86 5.32
C ASN A 73 -4.70 25.57 5.41
N LYS A 74 -4.25 24.49 4.78
CA LYS A 74 -4.95 23.20 4.71
C LYS A 74 -4.57 22.25 5.84
N PHE A 75 -3.29 22.22 6.18
CA PHE A 75 -2.79 21.48 7.35
C PHE A 75 -2.97 22.24 8.67
N ASN A 76 -3.35 23.53 8.58
CA ASN A 76 -3.60 24.45 9.68
C ASN A 76 -5.06 24.97 9.69
N ALA A 77 -5.95 24.41 8.85
CA ALA A 77 -7.36 24.79 8.78
C ALA A 77 -8.06 24.47 10.11
N ASN A 78 -8.04 25.43 11.04
CA ASN A 78 -8.77 25.48 12.31
C ASN A 78 -8.06 24.82 13.51
N ALA A 79 -6.80 25.17 13.76
CA ALA A 79 -6.10 25.07 15.07
C ALA A 79 -5.96 23.67 15.73
N GLY A 80 -6.54 22.61 15.15
CA GLY A 80 -6.56 21.27 15.74
C GLY A 80 -5.47 20.31 15.26
N GLY A 81 -4.71 20.68 14.22
CA GLY A 81 -3.70 19.83 13.61
C GLY A 81 -4.29 18.77 12.66
N VAL A 82 -3.52 17.70 12.45
CA VAL A 82 -3.84 16.62 11.49
C VAL A 82 -3.75 15.27 12.16
N ARG A 83 -4.40 14.27 11.56
CA ARG A 83 -4.26 12.85 11.92
C ARG A 83 -4.18 12.00 10.65
N ALA A 84 -3.70 10.77 10.82
CA ALA A 84 -3.79 9.76 9.79
C ALA A 84 -5.05 8.92 10.02
N GLN A 85 -5.78 8.64 8.95
CA GLN A 85 -6.97 7.79 8.97
C GLN A 85 -6.72 6.59 8.07
N VAL A 86 -7.06 5.40 8.56
CA VAL A 86 -7.04 4.17 7.79
C VAL A 86 -8.47 3.88 7.31
N ILE A 87 -8.64 3.71 6.00
CA ILE A 87 -9.91 3.32 5.39
C ILE A 87 -9.73 2.02 4.61
N GLU A 88 -10.69 1.12 4.71
CA GLU A 88 -10.74 -0.08 3.88
C GLU A 88 -11.41 0.26 2.55
N ILE A 89 -10.67 0.18 1.45
CA ILE A 89 -11.18 0.52 0.12
C ILE A 89 -11.76 -0.70 -0.60
N LEU A 90 -11.26 -1.89 -0.24
CA LEU A 90 -11.70 -3.20 -0.70
C LEU A 90 -11.35 -4.21 0.39
N PRO A 91 -12.00 -5.39 0.45
CA PRO A 91 -11.70 -6.40 1.46
C PRO A 91 -10.20 -6.73 1.55
N GLY A 92 -9.58 -6.41 2.69
CA GLY A 92 -8.17 -6.63 2.95
C GLY A 92 -7.21 -5.62 2.29
N ILE A 93 -7.74 -4.55 1.69
CA ILE A 93 -6.97 -3.44 1.10
C ILE A 93 -7.26 -2.17 1.87
N THR A 94 -6.26 -1.66 2.56
CA THR A 94 -6.36 -0.42 3.33
C THR A 94 -5.60 0.72 2.66
N LYS A 95 -6.17 1.91 2.77
CA LYS A 95 -5.55 3.18 2.38
C LYS A 95 -5.43 4.05 3.62
N ILE A 96 -4.24 4.61 3.82
CA ILE A 96 -4.00 5.65 4.82
C ILE A 96 -4.12 7.00 4.13
N VAL A 97 -5.00 7.85 4.64
CA VAL A 97 -5.21 9.24 4.20
C VAL A 97 -4.91 10.20 5.34
N ILE A 98 -4.71 11.48 5.02
CA ILE A 98 -4.47 12.53 6.01
C ILE A 98 -5.73 13.36 6.18
N GLU A 99 -6.18 13.50 7.42
CA GLU A 99 -7.35 14.27 7.80
C GLU A 99 -6.97 15.43 8.72
N GLY A 100 -7.73 16.52 8.63
CA GLY A 100 -7.74 17.57 9.64
C GLY A 100 -8.46 17.11 10.90
N MET A 101 -8.09 17.66 12.05
CA MET A 101 -8.69 17.27 13.35
C MET A 101 -10.18 17.63 13.46
N ASN A 102 -10.63 18.60 12.67
CA ASN A 102 -12.04 18.96 12.46
C ASN A 102 -12.83 17.89 11.66
N GLY A 103 -12.20 16.79 11.25
CA GLY A 103 -12.81 15.75 10.43
C GLY A 103 -12.83 16.05 8.93
N SER A 104 -12.21 17.16 8.46
CA SER A 104 -12.10 17.42 7.03
C SER A 104 -11.03 16.52 6.42
N ASN A 105 -11.40 15.74 5.39
CA ASN A 105 -10.45 14.93 4.66
C ASN A 105 -9.60 15.80 3.72
N VAL A 106 -8.39 16.14 4.17
CA VAL A 106 -7.42 17.00 3.45
C VAL A 106 -7.03 16.37 2.12
N THR A 107 -6.93 15.04 2.08
CA THR A 107 -6.64 14.29 0.85
C THR A 107 -7.79 14.41 -0.15
N GLU A 108 -9.06 14.22 0.24
CA GLU A 108 -10.21 14.36 -0.66
C GLU A 108 -10.40 15.79 -1.17
N GLU A 109 -10.22 16.80 -0.32
CA GLU A 109 -10.24 18.19 -0.76
C GLU A 109 -9.16 18.45 -1.83
N TYR A 110 -8.00 17.79 -1.71
CA TYR A 110 -6.94 17.87 -2.70
C TYR A 110 -7.37 17.23 -4.02
N HIS A 111 -8.03 16.07 -3.97
CA HIS A 111 -8.62 15.43 -5.15
C HIS A 111 -9.64 16.33 -5.84
N HIS A 112 -10.54 16.98 -5.11
CA HIS A 112 -11.58 17.85 -5.69
C HIS A 112 -11.02 19.11 -6.36
N GLN A 113 -9.98 19.72 -5.78
CA GLN A 113 -9.29 20.87 -6.38
C GLN A 113 -8.62 20.49 -7.70
N GLN A 114 -7.98 19.32 -7.76
CA GLN A 114 -7.32 18.81 -8.96
C GLN A 114 -8.32 18.41 -10.05
N GLN A 115 -9.51 17.91 -9.69
CA GLN A 115 -10.55 17.53 -10.65
C GLN A 115 -11.19 18.72 -11.37
N GLN A 116 -11.23 19.91 -10.75
CA GLN A 116 -11.74 21.13 -11.39
C GLN A 116 -10.79 21.65 -12.49
N GLN A 117 -9.53 21.20 -12.51
CA GLN A 117 -8.59 21.43 -13.61
C GLN A 117 -8.68 20.27 -14.62
N TYR A 118 -9.70 20.36 -15.48
CA TYR A 118 -10.01 19.55 -16.67
C TYR A 118 -9.04 18.39 -17.01
N LEU A 119 -9.47 17.16 -16.71
CA LEU A 119 -9.14 15.91 -17.44
C LEU A 119 -7.66 15.61 -17.72
N ARG A 120 -6.73 15.78 -16.77
CA ARG A 120 -5.41 15.14 -16.95
C ARG A 120 -4.77 14.38 -15.79
N HIS A 121 -5.04 14.61 -14.51
CA HIS A 121 -4.28 13.86 -13.49
C HIS A 121 -5.01 13.59 -12.16
N VAL A 122 -6.01 12.69 -12.14
CA VAL A 122 -6.40 11.96 -10.90
C VAL A 122 -5.24 11.10 -10.34
N VAL A 123 -4.13 11.04 -11.09
CA VAL A 123 -2.91 10.26 -10.81
C VAL A 123 -1.81 11.10 -10.14
N ASP A 124 -1.90 12.42 -10.12
CA ASP A 124 -0.81 13.28 -9.60
C ASP A 124 -0.92 13.48 -8.08
N ILE A 125 -1.00 12.36 -7.35
CA ILE A 125 -0.99 12.35 -5.90
C ILE A 125 0.11 11.43 -5.42
N TRP A 126 0.82 11.88 -4.38
CA TRP A 126 1.90 11.13 -3.80
C TRP A 126 1.38 9.88 -3.09
N ARG A 127 1.89 8.71 -3.49
CA ARG A 127 1.47 7.41 -2.97
C ARG A 127 2.66 6.52 -2.70
N PHE A 128 2.58 5.77 -1.61
CA PHE A 128 3.57 4.76 -1.25
C PHE A 128 2.90 3.45 -0.87
N ARG A 129 3.34 2.35 -1.48
CA ARG A 129 2.87 1.01 -1.14
C ARG A 129 3.62 0.53 0.10
N LEU A 130 2.88 0.24 1.16
CA LEU A 130 3.45 -0.18 2.41
C LEU A 130 3.74 -1.69 2.37
N PRO A 131 4.92 -2.11 2.85
CA PRO A 131 5.22 -3.53 3.02
C PRO A 131 4.22 -4.24 3.95
N ALA A 132 4.03 -5.54 3.75
CA ALA A 132 3.09 -6.35 4.54
C ALA A 132 3.45 -6.40 6.04
N TRP A 133 4.71 -6.17 6.41
CA TRP A 133 5.16 -6.11 7.80
C TRP A 133 4.88 -4.76 8.48
N THR A 134 4.18 -3.83 7.83
CA THR A 134 3.75 -2.58 8.47
C THR A 134 2.47 -2.78 9.28
N ARG A 135 2.21 -1.85 10.20
CA ARG A 135 1.00 -1.78 11.02
C ARG A 135 0.25 -0.47 10.77
N PRO A 136 -0.47 -0.38 9.64
CA PRO A 136 -1.24 0.81 9.26
C PRO A 136 -2.19 1.26 10.36
N GLU A 137 -2.76 0.35 11.14
CA GLU A 137 -3.71 0.64 12.22
C GLU A 137 -3.12 1.48 13.36
N LEU A 138 -1.79 1.56 13.45
CA LEU A 138 -1.06 2.36 14.44
C LEU A 138 -0.40 3.61 13.84
N VAL A 139 -0.76 3.96 12.60
CA VAL A 139 -0.19 5.12 11.92
C VAL A 139 -0.50 6.42 12.69
N THR A 140 0.48 7.32 12.72
CA THR A 140 0.30 8.67 13.26
C THR A 140 0.71 9.70 12.22
N ALA A 141 0.09 10.88 12.28
CA ALA A 141 0.49 12.04 11.49
C ALA A 141 0.49 13.30 12.34
N VAL A 142 1.43 14.19 12.07
CA VAL A 142 1.53 15.52 12.69
C VAL A 142 2.09 16.51 11.66
N CYS A 143 1.55 17.72 11.59
CA CYS A 143 2.20 18.84 10.88
C CYS A 143 2.73 19.80 11.94
N SER A 144 4.05 19.98 11.98
CA SER A 144 4.74 20.85 12.94
C SER A 144 5.94 21.50 12.26
N GLY A 145 6.20 22.78 12.57
CA GLY A 145 7.30 23.53 11.97
C GLY A 145 7.25 23.56 10.43
N GLY A 146 6.05 23.56 9.85
CA GLY A 146 5.89 23.55 8.40
C GLY A 146 6.19 22.22 7.72
N LYS A 147 6.30 21.12 8.47
CA LYS A 147 6.52 19.77 7.93
C LYS A 147 5.42 18.81 8.36
N LEU A 148 4.86 18.07 7.40
CA LEU A 148 4.03 16.90 7.67
C LEU A 148 4.94 15.72 7.93
N VAL A 149 4.72 15.05 9.05
CA VAL A 149 5.42 13.83 9.46
C VAL A 149 4.38 12.74 9.63
N VAL A 150 4.50 11.66 8.86
CA VAL A 150 3.64 10.47 8.97
C VAL A 150 4.51 9.30 9.40
N THR A 151 4.14 8.63 10.49
CA THR A 151 4.89 7.50 11.03
C THR A 151 4.04 6.25 10.98
N VAL A 152 4.49 5.25 10.23
CA VAL A 152 3.86 3.92 10.09
C VAL A 152 4.70 2.91 10.86
N PRO A 153 4.22 2.36 11.99
CA PRO A 153 4.95 1.35 12.73
C PRO A 153 5.14 0.05 11.94
N LYS A 154 6.16 -0.71 12.31
CA LYS A 154 6.39 -2.07 11.82
C LYS A 154 5.85 -3.08 12.82
N SER A 155 5.43 -4.24 12.32
CA SER A 155 5.34 -5.46 13.10
C SER A 155 6.71 -5.71 13.72
N LYS A 156 6.76 -6.10 15.01
CA LYS A 156 8.00 -6.67 15.51
C LYS A 156 8.33 -7.85 14.61
N GLY A 157 9.54 -7.87 14.05
CA GLY A 157 10.05 -9.12 13.48
C GLY A 157 10.08 -10.10 14.64
N ASP A 158 9.25 -11.14 14.56
CA ASP A 158 9.35 -12.29 15.44
C ASP A 158 10.71 -12.98 15.23
#